data_AF-A0A2T4NKF2-F1
#
_entry.id   AF-A0A2T4NKF2-F1
#
_cell.length_a   1.000
_cell.length_b   1.000
_cell.length_c   1.000
_cell.angle_alpha   90.00
_cell.angle_beta   90.00
_cell.angle_gamma   90.00
#
_symmetry.space_group_name_H-M   'P 1'
#
loop_
_entity.id
_entity.type
_entity.pdbx_description
1 polymer ?
#
loop_
_entity_poly.entity_id
_entity_poly.type
_entity_poly.pdbx_seq_one_letter_code
_entity_poly.pdbx_strand_id
1 'polypeptide(L)'
;MAQALRPNTAGGLFATDGKPHPLQDTLLAVTLVLGLLSFLTAIIDEDLHLLSSWAGLVGILTGAYGQWISETTRERFGLILGLGASGVGFFLGMAHGGLIG
;
A
#
# COMPACT_ATOMS: atom_id res chain seq x y z
N MET A 1 -13.09 11.65 40.79
CA MET A 1 -12.99 11.17 39.39
C MET A 1 -11.52 11.08 39.04
N ALA A 2 -10.90 9.92 39.22
CA ALA A 2 -9.47 9.71 38.92
C ALA A 2 -9.32 8.40 38.15
N GLN A 3 -9.82 8.40 36.92
CA GLN A 3 -9.48 7.34 35.98
C GLN A 3 -8.13 7.72 35.38
N ALA A 4 -7.07 7.12 35.91
CA ALA A 4 -5.72 7.27 35.41
C ALA A 4 -5.70 6.98 33.90
N LEU A 5 -5.21 7.94 33.12
CA LEU A 5 -4.78 7.76 31.74
C LEU A 5 -3.70 6.68 31.72
N ARG A 6 -4.09 5.42 31.56
CA ARG A 6 -3.15 4.39 31.13
C ARG A 6 -2.72 4.78 29.72
N PRO A 7 -1.41 4.96 29.44
CA PRO A 7 -0.95 5.08 28.07
C PRO A 7 -1.50 3.88 27.31
N ASN A 8 -2.26 4.13 26.25
CA ASN A 8 -2.81 3.06 25.42
C ASN A 8 -1.68 2.48 24.55
N THR A 9 -0.76 1.75 25.17
CA THR A 9 0.32 1.00 24.48
C THR A 9 -0.21 -0.18 23.66
N ALA A 10 -1.53 -0.41 23.67
CA ALA A 10 -2.19 -1.47 22.91
C ALA A 10 -2.53 -1.09 21.45
N GLY A 11 -2.19 0.11 20.96
CA GLY A 11 -2.64 0.60 19.65
C GLY A 11 -1.60 1.40 18.84
N GLY A 12 -0.39 0.86 18.66
CA GLY A 12 0.61 1.46 17.76
C GLY A 12 0.32 1.20 16.27
N LEU A 13 0.97 1.95 15.37
CA LEU A 13 0.87 1.78 13.90
C LEU A 13 1.23 0.35 13.44
N PHE A 14 2.07 -0.35 14.20
CA PHE A 14 2.50 -1.72 13.94
C PHE A 14 1.88 -2.73 14.91
N ALA A 15 0.74 -2.40 15.53
CA ALA A 15 0.06 -3.33 16.42
C ALA A 15 -0.41 -4.58 15.66
N THR A 16 -0.21 -5.74 16.29
CA THR A 16 -0.62 -7.07 15.81
C THR A 16 -1.43 -7.77 16.90
N ASP A 17 -2.23 -8.77 16.52
CA ASP A 17 -3.07 -9.55 17.43
C ASP A 17 -2.46 -10.92 17.80
N GLY A 18 -1.24 -11.21 17.34
CA GLY A 18 -0.51 -12.45 17.59
C GLY A 18 -1.00 -13.67 16.82
N LYS A 19 -1.95 -13.50 15.87
CA LYS A 19 -2.45 -14.59 15.02
C LYS A 19 -1.81 -14.53 13.63
N PRO A 20 -1.68 -15.68 12.93
CA PRO A 20 -1.21 -15.69 11.56
C PRO A 20 -2.30 -15.16 10.61
N HIS A 21 -1.95 -14.17 9.78
CA HIS A 21 -2.82 -13.56 8.76
C HIS A 21 -2.20 -13.70 7.37
N PRO A 22 -2.01 -14.93 6.85
CA PRO A 22 -1.17 -15.17 5.68
C PRO A 22 -1.67 -14.45 4.42
N LEU A 23 -2.99 -14.33 4.24
CA LEU A 23 -3.57 -13.63 3.09
C LEU A 23 -3.35 -12.11 3.20
N GLN A 24 -3.66 -11.51 4.35
CA GLN A 24 -3.51 -10.07 4.59
C GLN A 24 -2.03 -9.66 4.51
N ASP A 25 -1.14 -10.45 5.11
CA ASP A 25 0.30 -10.24 5.04
C ASP A 25 0.83 -10.33 3.60
N THR A 26 0.33 -11.29 2.82
CA THR A 26 0.69 -11.42 1.40
C THR A 26 0.18 -10.22 0.60
N LEU A 27 -1.06 -9.78 0.80
CA LEU A 27 -1.61 -8.62 0.11
C LEU A 27 -0.86 -7.33 0.48
N LEU A 28 -0.47 -7.18 1.75
CA LEU A 28 0.41 -6.09 2.19
C LEU A 28 1.74 -6.11 1.44
N ALA A 29 2.41 -7.27 1.39
CA ALA A 29 3.70 -7.39 0.74
C ALA A 29 3.60 -7.11 -0.77
N VAL A 30 2.62 -7.70 -1.44
CA VAL A 30 2.33 -7.48 -2.87
C VAL A 30 2.07 -6.00 -3.15
N THR A 31 1.21 -5.36 -2.35
CA THR A 31 0.86 -3.95 -2.55
C THR A 31 2.06 -3.04 -2.33
N LEU A 32 2.91 -3.31 -1.34
CA LEU A 32 4.15 -2.55 -1.11
C LEU A 32 5.13 -2.71 -2.27
N VAL A 33 5.34 -3.93 -2.76
CA VAL A 33 6.24 -4.18 -3.90
C VAL A 33 5.73 -3.49 -5.16
N LEU A 34 4.44 -3.64 -5.48
CA LEU A 34 3.83 -3.00 -6.64
C LEU A 34 3.85 -1.47 -6.52
N GLY A 35 3.56 -0.94 -5.34
CA GLY A 35 3.60 0.49 -5.08
C GLY A 35 5.00 1.08 -5.23
N LEU A 36 6.02 0.41 -4.68
CA LEU A 36 7.41 0.83 -4.85
C LEU A 36 7.86 0.71 -6.30
N LEU A 37 7.50 -0.37 -6.99
CA LEU A 37 7.81 -0.56 -8.41
C LEU A 37 7.21 0.56 -9.25
N SER A 38 5.92 0.83 -9.07
CA SER A 38 5.20 1.90 -9.77
C SER A 38 5.79 3.27 -9.47
N PHE A 39 6.01 3.59 -8.19
CA PHE A 39 6.56 4.87 -7.77
C PHE A 39 7.98 5.12 -8.31
N LEU A 40 8.88 4.15 -8.19
CA LEU A 40 10.26 4.32 -8.62
C LEU A 40 10.37 4.38 -10.14
N THR A 41 9.65 3.54 -10.86
CA THR A 41 9.66 3.57 -12.34
C THR A 41 9.13 4.89 -12.87
N ALA A 42 8.07 5.45 -12.26
CA ALA A 42 7.54 6.75 -12.64
C ALA A 42 8.51 7.94 -12.46
N ILE A 43 9.48 7.81 -11.55
CA ILE A 43 10.43 8.90 -11.23
C ILE A 43 11.73 8.76 -12.02
N ILE A 44 12.15 7.52 -12.28
CA ILE A 44 13.44 7.25 -12.94
C ILE A 44 13.36 7.53 -14.44
N ASP A 45 12.25 7.17 -15.09
CA ASP A 45 12.14 7.24 -16.55
C ASP A 45 10.68 7.42 -17.00
N GLU A 46 10.45 8.37 -17.89
CA GLU A 46 9.13 8.65 -18.46
C GLU A 46 8.71 7.56 -19.48
N ASP A 47 9.68 6.90 -20.15
CA ASP A 47 9.42 5.85 -21.13
C ASP A 47 8.91 4.55 -20.48
N LEU A 48 9.03 4.43 -19.15
CA LEU A 48 8.54 3.30 -18.35
C LEU A 48 7.07 3.46 -17.92
N HIS A 49 6.32 4.39 -18.54
CA HIS A 49 4.93 4.69 -18.19
C HIS A 49 4.01 3.46 -18.20
N LEU A 50 4.17 2.53 -19.16
CA LEU A 50 3.39 1.29 -19.22
C LEU A 50 3.56 0.45 -17.94
N LEU A 51 4.81 0.23 -17.52
CA LEU A 51 5.11 -0.54 -16.32
C LEU A 51 4.60 0.18 -15.08
N SER A 52 4.86 1.49 -14.98
CA SER A 52 4.43 2.32 -13.86
C SER A 52 2.90 2.32 -13.71
N SER A 53 2.16 2.55 -14.80
CA SER A 53 0.70 2.58 -14.79
C SER A 53 0.10 1.22 -14.47
N TRP A 54 0.58 0.12 -15.07
CA TRP A 54 0.03 -1.21 -14.76
C TRP A 54 0.37 -1.67 -13.34
N ALA A 55 1.62 -1.49 -12.90
CA ALA A 55 2.01 -1.82 -11.53
C ALA A 55 1.21 -1.00 -10.52
N GLY A 56 1.03 0.29 -10.77
CA GLY A 56 0.26 1.19 -9.92
C GLY A 56 -1.22 0.83 -9.88
N LEU A 57 -1.83 0.50 -11.03
CA LEU A 57 -3.23 0.07 -11.09
C LEU A 57 -3.46 -1.23 -10.32
N VAL A 58 -2.63 -2.26 -10.55
CA VAL A 58 -2.75 -3.53 -9.83
C VAL A 58 -2.49 -3.31 -8.33
N GLY A 59 -1.51 -2.48 -7.98
CA GLY A 59 -1.23 -2.10 -6.59
C GLY A 59 -2.39 -1.39 -5.90
N ILE A 60 -3.10 -0.50 -6.61
CA ILE A 60 -4.33 0.13 -6.10
C ILE A 60 -5.41 -0.92 -5.83
N LEU A 61 -5.64 -1.85 -6.76
CA LEU A 61 -6.67 -2.88 -6.61
C LEU A 61 -6.34 -3.85 -5.46
N THR A 62 -5.12 -4.37 -5.40
CA THR A 62 -4.69 -5.28 -4.31
C THR A 62 -4.69 -4.57 -2.97
N GLY A 63 -4.25 -3.30 -2.94
CA GLY A 63 -4.21 -2.49 -1.74
C GLY A 63 -5.59 -2.17 -1.19
N ALA A 64 -6.54 -1.80 -2.07
CA ALA A 64 -7.92 -1.51 -1.68
C ALA A 64 -8.62 -2.77 -1.15
N TYR A 65 -8.42 -3.92 -1.80
CA TYR A 65 -8.94 -5.19 -1.29
C TYR A 65 -8.29 -5.58 0.04
N GLY A 66 -6.96 -5.43 0.16
CA GLY A 66 -6.23 -5.65 1.40
C GLY A 66 -6.79 -4.79 2.55
N GLN A 67 -7.05 -3.50 2.32
CA GLN A 67 -7.66 -2.61 3.32
C GLN A 67 -8.99 -3.15 3.85
N TRP A 68 -9.84 -3.66 2.95
CA TRP A 68 -11.15 -4.20 3.30
C TRP A 68 -11.05 -5.38 4.28
N ILE A 69 -10.13 -6.31 4.01
CA ILE A 69 -10.03 -7.57 4.76
C ILE A 69 -9.03 -7.52 5.93
N SER A 70 -8.34 -6.39 6.13
CA SER A 70 -7.28 -6.27 7.13
C SER A 70 -7.83 -6.32 8.56
N GLU A 71 -7.19 -7.13 9.39
CA GLU A 71 -7.59 -7.31 10.79
C GLU A 71 -6.75 -6.42 11.71
N THR A 72 -5.47 -6.23 11.39
CA THR A 72 -4.53 -5.53 12.27
C THR A 72 -4.22 -4.10 11.80
N THR A 73 -3.80 -3.25 12.74
CA THR A 73 -3.34 -1.89 12.42
C THR A 73 -2.07 -1.93 11.57
N ARG A 74 -1.17 -2.89 11.83
CA ARG A 74 0.06 -3.08 11.04
C ARG A 74 -0.24 -3.30 9.56
N GLU A 75 -1.18 -4.20 9.26
CA GLU A 75 -1.60 -4.49 7.88
C GLU A 75 -2.13 -3.23 7.21
N ARG A 76 -3.09 -2.56 7.86
CA ARG A 76 -3.72 -1.34 7.33
C ARG A 76 -2.70 -0.26 7.06
N PHE A 77 -1.77 -0.05 7.98
CA PHE A 77 -0.74 0.97 7.82
C PHE A 77 0.17 0.68 6.62
N GLY A 78 0.70 -0.54 6.50
CA GLY A 78 1.55 -0.92 5.36
C GLY A 78 0.82 -0.84 4.02
N LEU A 79 -0.44 -1.30 3.99
CA LEU A 79 -1.28 -1.20 2.79
C LEU A 79 -1.58 0.26 2.40
N ILE A 80 -1.79 1.18 3.34
CA ILE A 80 -1.95 2.61 3.04
C ILE A 80 -0.68 3.18 2.38
N LEU A 81 0.51 2.82 2.89
CA LEU A 81 1.77 3.26 2.29
C LEU A 81 1.93 2.72 0.86
N GLY A 82 1.64 1.43 0.66
CA GLY A 82 1.68 0.82 -0.67
C GLY A 82 0.66 1.42 -1.63
N LEU A 83 -0.56 1.71 -1.16
CA LEU A 83 -1.59 2.43 -1.92
C LEU A 83 -1.15 3.84 -2.32
N GLY A 84 -0.54 4.58 -1.40
CA GLY A 84 -0.01 5.91 -1.68
C GLY A 84 1.06 5.87 -2.77
N ALA A 85 2.03 4.96 -2.65
CA ALA A 85 3.08 4.79 -3.65
C ALA A 85 2.51 4.34 -5.01
N SER A 86 1.58 3.38 -5.01
CA SER A 86 0.87 2.91 -6.21
C SER A 86 0.09 4.03 -6.89
N GLY A 87 -0.61 4.87 -6.10
CA GLY A 87 -1.37 6.01 -6.61
C GLY A 87 -0.47 7.03 -7.29
N VAL A 88 0.61 7.45 -6.63
CA VAL A 88 1.56 8.42 -7.21
C VAL A 88 2.17 7.87 -8.50
N GLY A 89 2.70 6.64 -8.47
CA GLY A 89 3.28 6.03 -9.67
C GLY A 89 2.25 5.89 -10.80
N PHE A 90 1.05 5.39 -10.50
CA PHE A 90 -0.04 5.28 -11.46
C PHE A 90 -0.36 6.62 -12.14
N PHE A 91 -0.60 7.69 -11.36
CA PHE A 91 -0.96 8.99 -11.92
C PHE A 91 0.16 9.61 -12.75
N LEU A 92 1.41 9.45 -12.32
CA LEU A 92 2.56 9.87 -13.12
C LEU A 92 2.68 9.06 -14.40
N GLY A 93 2.60 7.72 -14.36
CA GLY A 93 2.58 6.91 -15.59
C GLY A 93 1.43 7.29 -16.52
N MET A 94 0.25 7.61 -15.96
CA MET A 94 -0.88 8.13 -16.73
C MET A 94 -0.58 9.47 -17.42
N ALA A 95 0.23 10.33 -16.80
CA ALA A 95 0.65 11.59 -17.40
C ALA A 95 1.67 11.43 -18.54
N HIS A 96 2.48 10.36 -18.53
CA HIS A 96 3.56 10.15 -19.51
C HIS A 96 3.20 9.23 -20.69
N GLY A 97 1.95 8.76 -20.78
CA GLY A 97 1.50 7.92 -21.90
C GLY A 97 0.38 6.95 -21.54
N GLY A 98 0.16 6.68 -20.25
CA GLY A 98 -0.96 5.86 -19.79
C GLY A 98 -0.77 4.37 -19.95
N LEU A 99 -1.89 3.64 -19.81
CA LEU A 99 -1.95 2.18 -19.74
C LEU A 99 -1.72 1.48 -21.09
N ILE A 100 -1.70 2.23 -22.19
CA ILE A 100 -1.53 1.75 -23.56
C ILE A 100 -0.52 2.67 -24.24
N GLY A 101 0.45 2.08 -24.94
CA GLY A 101 1.49 2.79 -25.69
C GLY A 101 1.19 2.86 -27.18
#